data_AF-A0AA97MV74-F1
#
_entry.id   AF-A0AA97MV74-F1
#
_cell.length_a   1.000
_cell.length_b   1.000
_cell.length_c   1.000
_cell.angle_alpha   90.00
_cell.angle_beta   90.00
_cell.angle_gamma   90.00
#
_symmetry.space_group_name_H-M   'P 1'
#
loop_
_entity.id
_entity.type
_entity.pdbx_description
1 polymer ?
#
loop_
_entity_poly.entity_id
_entity_poly.type
_entity_poly.pdbx_seq_one_letter_code
_entity_poly.pdbx_strand_id
1 'polypeptide(L)'
;QVFLSVTSILSVAVFKDHFVLEDLVEEMKKQSTALSFGPLQSNGQIAVQGSFPALTVLRDFLLLKAESLSEKDKREERKSHQGPRRRPQEHRGVTEKRNSVRDADGEKQVVVLDTDTYHYMRYFFPGTFQVNGVVISDSIEGDITTVCIEKAGRRVDAAHVLRAKKIIENGSIQLHKTLRKERIFFQEHTRAEKQRYKWACERLKPRYPDVLIIPYDTHIDVIGTSSKIFEFTKEVSG
;
A
#
# COMPACT_ATOMS: atom_id res chain seq x y z
N GLN A 1 18.40 -7.79 1.28
CA GLN A 1 17.63 -6.99 0.30
C GLN A 1 16.69 -6.04 1.03
N VAL A 2 16.45 -4.83 0.50
CA VAL A 2 15.40 -3.89 0.96
C VAL A 2 14.12 -4.22 0.19
N PHE A 3 12.95 -4.15 0.83
CA PHE A 3 11.66 -4.42 0.18
C PHE A 3 11.39 -3.50 -1.00
N LEU A 4 10.44 -3.90 -1.85
CA LEU A 4 10.17 -3.26 -3.13
C LEU A 4 9.99 -1.74 -3.04
N SER A 5 10.67 -1.05 -3.96
CA SER A 5 10.45 0.36 -4.29
C SER A 5 9.89 0.43 -5.70
N VAL A 6 8.85 1.22 -5.90
CA VAL A 6 8.11 1.34 -7.16
C VAL A 6 8.25 2.76 -7.67
N THR A 7 8.41 2.90 -8.98
CA THR A 7 8.36 4.20 -9.67
C THR A 7 7.01 4.33 -10.36
N SER A 8 6.31 5.43 -10.11
CA SER A 8 5.02 5.77 -10.71
C SER A 8 5.08 7.16 -11.35
N ILE A 9 4.32 7.34 -12.43
CA ILE A 9 4.14 8.65 -13.07
C ILE A 9 2.83 9.24 -12.55
N LEU A 10 2.93 10.35 -11.82
CA LEU A 10 1.79 11.06 -11.27
C LEU A 10 1.50 12.30 -12.14
N SER A 11 0.25 12.50 -12.54
CA SER A 11 -0.20 13.76 -13.12
C SER A 11 -0.84 14.65 -12.05
N VAL A 12 -0.30 15.84 -11.85
CA VAL A 12 -0.85 16.89 -10.99
C VAL A 12 -1.52 18.00 -11.79
N ALA A 13 -1.65 17.83 -13.10
CA ALA A 13 -2.24 18.83 -14.00
C ALA A 13 -3.67 19.24 -13.60
N VAL A 14 -4.43 18.35 -12.98
CA VAL A 14 -5.80 18.62 -12.46
C VAL A 14 -5.83 19.74 -11.42
N PHE A 15 -4.71 20.04 -10.76
CA PHE A 15 -4.60 21.08 -9.74
C PHE A 15 -4.18 22.44 -10.31
N LYS A 16 -3.78 22.50 -11.60
CA LYS A 16 -3.13 23.67 -12.20
C LYS A 16 -4.00 24.94 -12.18
N ASP A 17 -5.31 24.79 -12.24
CA ASP A 17 -6.25 25.93 -12.24
C ASP A 17 -6.45 26.54 -10.84
N HIS A 18 -6.04 25.82 -9.79
CA HIS A 18 -6.28 26.22 -8.40
C HIS A 18 -5.01 26.34 -7.55
N PHE A 19 -3.90 25.75 -7.98
CA PHE A 19 -2.64 25.71 -7.25
C PHE A 19 -1.46 25.97 -8.18
N VAL A 20 -0.42 26.62 -7.64
CA VAL A 20 0.91 26.65 -8.26
C VAL A 20 1.50 25.24 -8.12
N LEU A 21 1.79 24.59 -9.24
CA LEU A 21 2.17 23.17 -9.25
C LEU A 21 3.50 22.93 -8.53
N GLU A 22 4.43 23.90 -8.62
CA GLU A 22 5.71 23.87 -7.93
C GLU A 22 5.53 23.86 -6.40
N ASP A 23 4.63 24.70 -5.88
CA ASP A 23 4.33 24.75 -4.44
C ASP A 23 3.64 23.46 -3.96
N LEU A 24 2.73 22.91 -4.77
CA LEU A 24 2.09 21.63 -4.48
C LEU A 24 3.11 20.49 -4.41
N VAL A 25 4.08 20.45 -5.34
CA VAL A 25 5.16 19.47 -5.34
C VAL A 25 6.05 19.63 -4.11
N GLU A 26 6.36 20.86 -3.69
CA GLU A 26 7.12 21.09 -2.45
C GLU A 26 6.34 20.66 -1.20
N GLU A 27 5.03 20.85 -1.16
CA GLU A 27 4.19 20.33 -0.08
C GLU A 27 4.16 18.79 -0.07
N MET A 28 4.05 18.16 -1.24
CA MET A 28 4.12 16.69 -1.39
C MET A 28 5.43 16.13 -0.84
N LYS A 29 6.57 16.77 -1.17
CA LYS A 29 7.90 16.39 -0.65
C LYS A 29 7.98 16.49 0.87
N LYS A 30 7.40 17.56 1.45
CA LYS A 30 7.36 17.75 2.90
C LYS A 30 6.50 16.71 3.61
N GLN A 31 5.37 16.33 3.01
CA GLN A 31 4.45 15.34 3.58
C GLN A 31 4.98 13.92 3.46
N SER A 32 5.63 13.59 2.34
CA SER A 32 6.09 12.25 2.02
C SER A 32 7.61 12.19 1.88
N THR A 33 8.33 12.39 2.99
CA THR A 33 9.80 12.38 3.04
C THR A 33 10.43 11.03 2.66
N ALA A 34 9.64 9.95 2.66
CA ALA A 34 10.05 8.62 2.22
C ALA A 34 9.96 8.42 0.69
N LEU A 35 9.45 9.41 -0.06
CA LEU A 35 9.34 9.38 -1.51
C LEU A 35 10.42 10.25 -2.16
N SER A 36 10.93 9.78 -3.29
CA SER A 36 11.80 10.55 -4.18
C SER A 36 10.97 11.10 -5.34
N PHE A 37 11.14 12.39 -5.63
CA PHE A 37 10.38 13.08 -6.67
C PHE A 37 11.33 13.51 -7.78
N GLY A 38 10.97 13.17 -9.02
CA GLY A 38 11.65 13.65 -10.22
C GLY A 38 11.29 15.11 -10.55
N PRO A 39 11.82 15.64 -11.66
CA PRO A 39 11.47 16.98 -12.10
C PRO A 39 9.99 17.06 -12.52
N LEU A 40 9.34 18.16 -12.16
CA LEU A 40 8.01 18.49 -12.68
C LEU A 40 8.12 18.83 -14.16
N GLN A 41 7.42 18.08 -15.00
CA GLN A 41 7.35 18.30 -16.43
C GLN A 41 6.32 19.40 -16.76
N SER A 42 6.50 20.07 -17.90
CA SER A 42 5.62 21.15 -18.35
C SER A 42 4.15 20.73 -18.58
N ASN A 43 3.92 19.44 -18.83
CA ASN A 43 2.60 18.82 -18.94
C ASN A 43 1.96 18.49 -17.57
N GLY A 44 2.60 18.88 -16.46
CA GLY A 44 2.12 18.60 -15.10
C GLY A 44 2.33 17.16 -14.65
N GLN A 45 3.23 16.40 -15.29
CA GLN A 45 3.62 15.06 -14.85
C GLN A 45 4.89 15.09 -13.99
N ILE A 46 4.96 14.18 -13.03
CA ILE A 46 6.13 14.01 -12.17
C ILE A 46 6.36 12.51 -11.91
N ALA A 47 7.61 12.07 -12.01
CA ALA A 47 7.98 10.73 -11.60
C ALA A 47 8.12 10.70 -10.07
N VAL A 48 7.52 9.69 -9.42
CA VAL A 48 7.58 9.51 -7.98
C VAL A 48 8.04 8.08 -7.70
N GLN A 49 9.08 7.94 -6.90
CA GLN A 49 9.65 6.66 -6.52
C GLN A 49 9.56 6.45 -5.01
N GLY A 50 9.14 5.26 -4.61
CA GLY A 50 9.21 4.83 -3.22
C GLY A 50 8.38 3.59 -2.96
N SER A 51 8.22 3.26 -1.69
CA SER A 51 7.45 2.08 -1.30
C SER A 51 5.94 2.30 -1.48
N PHE A 52 5.19 1.21 -1.69
CA PHE A 52 3.72 1.26 -1.77
C PHE A 52 3.08 2.04 -0.61
N PRO A 53 3.48 1.84 0.65
CA PRO A 53 2.85 2.59 1.74
C PRO A 53 3.13 4.10 1.69
N ALA A 54 4.33 4.50 1.24
CA ALA A 54 4.64 5.92 1.06
C ALA A 54 3.82 6.53 -0.08
N LEU A 55 3.60 5.77 -1.17
CA LEU A 55 2.71 6.17 -2.27
C LEU A 55 1.24 6.28 -1.83
N THR A 56 0.77 5.41 -0.92
CA THR A 56 -0.58 5.50 -0.34
C THR A 56 -0.76 6.80 0.45
N VAL A 57 0.22 7.18 1.28
CA VAL A 57 0.17 8.47 2.01
C VAL A 57 0.09 9.65 1.05
N LEU A 58 0.87 9.62 -0.03
CA LEU A 58 0.81 10.65 -1.06
C LEU A 58 -0.57 10.71 -1.74
N ARG A 59 -1.16 9.55 -2.08
CA ARG A 59 -2.51 9.48 -2.64
C ARG A 59 -3.53 10.14 -1.72
N ASP A 60 -3.51 9.80 -0.43
CA ASP A 60 -4.49 10.30 0.53
C ASP A 60 -4.35 11.82 0.73
N PHE A 61 -3.12 12.34 0.73
CA PHE A 61 -2.87 13.78 0.73
C PHE A 61 -3.47 14.48 -0.51
N LEU A 62 -3.26 13.91 -1.71
CA LEU A 62 -3.78 14.47 -2.95
C LEU A 62 -5.32 14.42 -3.02
N LEU A 63 -5.92 13.37 -2.47
CA LEU A 63 -7.38 13.27 -2.35
C LEU A 63 -7.95 14.38 -1.46
N LEU A 64 -7.33 14.63 -0.30
CA LEU A 64 -7.74 15.74 0.58
C LEU A 64 -7.61 17.11 -0.12
N LYS A 65 -6.56 17.31 -0.92
CA LYS A 65 -6.42 18.53 -1.73
C LYS A 65 -7.56 18.64 -2.75
N ALA A 66 -7.89 17.57 -3.45
CA ALA A 66 -8.97 17.56 -4.43
C ALA A 66 -10.35 17.79 -3.79
N GLU A 67 -10.62 17.22 -2.63
CA GLU A 67 -11.88 17.45 -1.89
C GLU A 67 -12.04 18.92 -1.49
N SER A 68 -10.95 19.57 -1.06
CA SER A 68 -10.97 21.00 -0.72
C SER A 68 -11.34 21.92 -1.91
N LEU A 69 -11.08 21.48 -3.14
CA LEU A 69 -11.49 22.18 -4.36
C LEU A 69 -13.01 22.05 -4.58
N SER A 70 -13.54 20.83 -4.44
CA SER A 70 -14.98 20.57 -4.63
C SER A 70 -15.85 21.34 -3.63
N GLU A 71 -15.38 21.55 -2.39
CA GLU A 71 -16.11 22.35 -1.41
C GLU A 71 -16.10 23.85 -1.71
N LYS A 72 -15.01 24.38 -2.28
CA LYS A 72 -14.92 25.78 -2.71
C LYS A 72 -15.88 26.07 -3.86
N ASP A 73 -15.92 25.20 -4.87
CA ASP A 73 -16.85 25.33 -6.00
C ASP A 73 -18.32 25.31 -5.53
N LYS A 74 -18.67 24.42 -4.59
CA LYS A 74 -20.02 24.36 -4.01
C LYS A 74 -20.38 25.59 -3.17
N ARG A 75 -19.39 26.22 -2.52
CA ARG A 75 -19.61 27.44 -1.72
C ARG A 75 -19.75 28.67 -2.61
N GLU A 76 -19.09 28.69 -3.76
CA GLU A 76 -19.23 29.73 -4.78
C GLU A 76 -20.57 29.60 -5.54
N GLU A 77 -21.00 28.38 -5.91
CA GLU A 77 -22.36 28.12 -6.45
C GLU A 77 -23.46 28.49 -5.46
N ARG A 78 -23.27 28.21 -4.16
CA ARG A 78 -24.26 28.61 -3.14
C ARG A 78 -24.33 30.11 -2.90
N LYS A 79 -23.29 30.87 -3.23
CA LYS A 79 -23.28 32.34 -3.12
C LYS A 79 -23.84 33.04 -4.36
N SER A 80 -23.87 32.39 -5.52
CA SER A 80 -24.41 32.96 -6.76
C SER A 80 -25.93 32.80 -6.90
N HIS A 81 -26.59 32.07 -6.00
CA HIS A 81 -28.06 31.91 -5.99
C HIS A 81 -28.78 32.86 -5.01
N GLN A 82 -28.74 34.17 -5.30
CA GLN A 82 -29.73 35.14 -4.81
C GLN A 82 -30.45 35.85 -5.97
N GLY A 83 -31.40 35.12 -6.60
CA GLY A 83 -32.62 35.60 -7.30
C GLY A 83 -32.51 36.27 -8.69
N PRO A 84 -33.63 36.41 -9.46
CA PRO A 84 -35.00 35.95 -9.23
C PRO A 84 -35.60 35.04 -10.36
N ARG A 85 -36.71 34.38 -10.01
CA ARG A 85 -37.59 33.50 -10.83
C ARG A 85 -37.76 33.88 -12.31
N ARG A 86 -37.69 32.88 -13.22
CA ARG A 86 -38.68 32.59 -14.30
C ARG A 86 -38.48 31.17 -14.88
N ARG A 87 -39.55 30.65 -15.50
CA ARG A 87 -39.96 29.25 -15.74
C ARG A 87 -39.15 28.45 -16.79
N PRO A 88 -39.29 27.10 -16.86
CA PRO A 88 -38.36 26.19 -17.51
C PRO A 88 -38.73 25.87 -18.97
N GLN A 89 -37.73 25.66 -19.82
CA GLN A 89 -37.92 24.94 -21.08
C GLN A 89 -36.67 24.11 -21.42
N GLU A 90 -36.93 22.85 -21.71
CA GLU A 90 -36.00 21.77 -22.07
C GLU A 90 -35.15 22.15 -23.28
N HIS A 91 -33.87 21.77 -23.28
CA HIS A 91 -33.27 21.15 -24.46
C HIS A 91 -32.07 20.28 -24.09
N ARG A 92 -32.09 19.08 -24.67
CA ARG A 92 -31.10 17.99 -24.65
C ARG A 92 -29.64 18.47 -24.69
N GLY A 93 -28.82 17.87 -23.84
CA GLY A 93 -27.37 17.96 -23.92
C GLY A 93 -26.71 16.83 -23.14
N VAL A 94 -26.39 15.75 -23.87
CA VAL A 94 -25.26 14.84 -23.69
C VAL A 94 -24.87 14.52 -22.23
N THR A 95 -25.24 13.32 -21.79
CA THR A 95 -24.66 12.67 -20.62
C THR A 95 -23.17 12.40 -20.89
N GLU A 96 -22.32 13.39 -20.64
CA GLU A 96 -20.90 13.15 -20.44
C GLU A 96 -20.76 12.38 -19.14
N LYS A 97 -20.52 11.08 -19.32
CA LYS A 97 -20.15 10.13 -18.29
C LYS A 97 -18.80 10.57 -17.73
N ARG A 98 -18.82 11.53 -16.79
CA ARG A 98 -17.69 11.86 -15.94
C ARG A 98 -17.36 10.57 -15.19
N ASN A 99 -16.32 9.89 -15.65
CA ASN A 99 -15.65 8.83 -14.91
C ASN A 99 -15.01 9.46 -13.66
N SER A 100 -15.84 9.91 -12.72
CA SER A 100 -15.42 9.89 -11.33
C SER A 100 -15.35 8.40 -11.00
N VAL A 101 -14.13 7.88 -10.94
CA VAL A 101 -13.85 6.73 -10.09
C VAL A 101 -14.08 7.21 -8.66
N ARG A 102 -15.36 7.40 -8.30
CA ARG A 102 -15.80 7.09 -6.96
C ARG A 102 -15.49 5.62 -6.83
N ASP A 103 -14.81 5.23 -5.75
CA ASP A 103 -14.87 3.86 -5.23
C ASP A 103 -16.36 3.47 -5.21
N ALA A 104 -16.80 2.86 -6.30
CA ALA A 104 -18.15 2.43 -6.48
C ALA A 104 -18.23 1.19 -5.63
N ASP A 105 -18.88 1.39 -4.48
CA ASP A 105 -19.14 0.41 -3.43
C ASP A 105 -18.07 0.39 -2.33
N GLY A 106 -18.28 1.15 -1.25
CA GLY A 106 -17.52 1.06 0.00
C GLY A 106 -17.66 -0.29 0.72
N GLU A 107 -18.04 -1.33 0.00
CA GLU A 107 -18.11 -2.73 0.40
C GLU A 107 -16.78 -3.45 0.19
N LYS A 108 -15.94 -2.99 -0.76
CA LYS A 108 -14.65 -3.59 -1.08
C LYS A 108 -13.52 -2.58 -0.93
N GLN A 109 -12.44 -2.98 -0.27
CA GLN A 109 -11.20 -2.23 -0.16
C GLN A 109 -10.03 -3.11 -0.57
N VAL A 110 -8.99 -2.49 -1.12
CA VAL A 110 -7.78 -3.18 -1.59
C VAL A 110 -6.56 -2.59 -0.90
N VAL A 111 -5.67 -3.46 -0.47
CA VAL A 111 -4.33 -3.13 0.04
C VAL A 111 -3.29 -3.87 -0.80
N VAL A 112 -2.26 -3.16 -1.24
CA VAL A 112 -1.14 -3.74 -1.99
C VAL A 112 0.08 -3.77 -1.08
N LEU A 113 0.69 -4.95 -0.95
CA LEU A 113 1.79 -5.23 -0.05
C LEU A 113 2.95 -5.87 -0.81
N ASP A 114 4.16 -5.62 -0.32
CA ASP A 114 5.30 -6.48 -0.61
C ASP A 114 5.03 -7.88 -0.04
N THR A 115 5.31 -8.94 -0.82
CA THR A 115 4.94 -10.32 -0.49
C THR A 115 5.66 -10.85 0.74
N ASP A 116 6.92 -10.46 0.93
CA ASP A 116 7.69 -10.85 2.11
C ASP A 116 7.10 -10.17 3.37
N THR A 117 6.70 -8.90 3.25
CA THR A 117 5.99 -8.18 4.33
C THR A 117 4.65 -8.85 4.65
N TYR A 118 3.89 -9.23 3.62
CA TYR A 118 2.62 -9.93 3.79
C TYR A 118 2.80 -11.28 4.52
N HIS A 119 3.75 -12.11 4.11
CA HIS A 119 4.03 -13.38 4.78
C HIS A 119 4.46 -13.17 6.24
N TYR A 120 5.31 -12.18 6.50
CA TYR A 120 5.72 -11.84 7.86
C TYR A 120 4.52 -11.44 8.74
N MET A 121 3.65 -10.56 8.23
CA MET A 121 2.44 -10.16 8.95
C MET A 121 1.50 -11.33 9.20
N ARG A 122 1.27 -12.18 8.18
CA ARG A 122 0.35 -13.31 8.28
C ARG A 122 0.83 -14.35 9.30
N TYR A 123 2.14 -14.52 9.43
CA TYR A 123 2.75 -15.47 10.36
C TYR A 123 2.79 -14.95 11.81
N PHE A 124 3.31 -13.74 12.03
CA PHE A 124 3.54 -13.20 13.38
C PHE A 124 2.37 -12.39 13.94
N PHE A 125 1.54 -11.81 13.08
CA PHE A 125 0.41 -10.99 13.47
C PHE A 125 -0.89 -11.49 12.79
N PRO A 126 -1.26 -12.77 12.97
CA PRO A 126 -2.44 -13.32 12.31
C PRO A 126 -3.73 -12.54 12.64
N GLY A 127 -3.80 -11.93 13.84
CA GLY A 127 -4.89 -11.06 14.25
C GLY A 127 -5.12 -9.84 13.35
N THR A 128 -4.08 -9.35 12.66
CA THR A 128 -4.20 -8.26 11.68
C THR A 128 -5.12 -8.61 10.51
N PHE A 129 -5.23 -9.90 10.17
CA PHE A 129 -6.10 -10.39 9.11
C PHE A 129 -7.37 -11.08 9.63
N GLN A 130 -7.60 -11.08 10.94
CA GLN A 130 -8.78 -11.67 11.58
C GLN A 130 -9.63 -10.56 12.21
N VAL A 131 -10.19 -9.70 11.35
CA VAL A 131 -11.07 -8.63 11.79
C VAL A 131 -12.52 -9.10 11.68
N ASN A 132 -13.27 -8.98 12.79
CA ASN A 132 -14.67 -9.40 12.82
C ASN A 132 -15.52 -8.61 11.82
N GLY A 133 -16.38 -9.32 11.10
CA GLY A 133 -17.32 -8.72 10.14
C GLY A 133 -16.73 -8.43 8.75
N VAL A 134 -15.47 -8.78 8.49
CA VAL A 134 -14.88 -8.66 7.15
C VAL A 134 -14.39 -10.01 6.64
N VAL A 135 -14.42 -10.16 5.32
CA VAL A 135 -13.81 -11.26 4.58
C VAL A 135 -12.53 -10.71 3.96
N ILE A 136 -11.42 -11.42 4.16
CA ILE A 136 -10.13 -11.06 3.59
C ILE A 136 -9.68 -12.16 2.67
N SER A 137 -9.35 -11.80 1.43
CA SER A 137 -8.79 -12.70 0.43
C SER A 137 -7.52 -12.10 -0.15
N ASP A 138 -6.59 -12.93 -0.59
CA ASP A 138 -5.31 -12.50 -1.14
C ASP A 138 -5.05 -13.10 -2.52
N SER A 139 -4.29 -12.36 -3.34
CA SER A 139 -3.72 -12.83 -4.60
C SER A 139 -2.25 -12.42 -4.67
N ILE A 140 -1.36 -13.39 -4.87
CA ILE A 140 0.08 -13.19 -4.93
C ILE A 140 0.51 -13.16 -6.40
N GLU A 141 1.20 -12.10 -6.80
CA GLU A 141 1.78 -11.92 -8.13
C GLU A 141 3.26 -11.53 -7.98
N GLY A 142 4.12 -12.55 -8.04
CA GLY A 142 5.57 -12.36 -7.85
C GLY A 142 5.88 -11.79 -6.47
N ASP A 143 6.55 -10.64 -6.44
CA ASP A 143 6.93 -9.97 -5.20
C ASP A 143 5.80 -9.10 -4.62
N ILE A 144 4.62 -9.05 -5.24
CA ILE A 144 3.48 -8.24 -4.80
C ILE A 144 2.32 -9.12 -4.34
N THR A 145 1.76 -8.81 -3.18
CA THR A 145 0.49 -9.40 -2.73
C THR A 145 -0.60 -8.34 -2.70
N THR A 146 -1.72 -8.62 -3.36
CA THR A 146 -2.94 -7.82 -3.29
C THR A 146 -3.90 -8.45 -2.30
N VAL A 147 -4.31 -7.69 -1.29
CA VAL A 147 -5.25 -8.11 -0.25
C VAL A 147 -6.57 -7.38 -0.47
N CYS A 148 -7.63 -8.13 -0.77
CA CYS A 148 -9.00 -7.63 -0.85
C CYS A 148 -9.69 -7.80 0.50
N ILE A 149 -10.41 -6.76 0.91
CA ILE A 149 -11.13 -6.68 2.18
C ILE A 149 -12.57 -6.35 1.84
N GLU A 150 -13.48 -7.25 2.16
CA GLU A 150 -14.90 -7.16 1.83
C GLU A 150 -15.75 -7.30 3.09
N LYS A 151 -16.99 -6.82 3.05
CA LYS A 151 -17.94 -7.06 4.15
C LYS A 151 -18.33 -8.55 4.22
N ALA A 152 -18.37 -9.11 5.42
CA ALA A 152 -18.88 -10.48 5.61
C ALA A 152 -20.42 -10.59 5.49
N GLY A 153 -21.13 -9.47 5.35
CA GLY A 153 -22.57 -9.45 5.11
C GLY A 153 -23.15 -8.03 5.08
N ARG A 154 -24.41 -7.92 4.61
CA ARG A 154 -25.08 -6.63 4.36
C ARG A 154 -25.28 -5.73 5.58
N ARG A 155 -25.20 -6.29 6.79
CA ARG A 155 -25.39 -5.54 8.06
C ARG A 155 -24.10 -4.96 8.62
N VAL A 156 -22.95 -5.24 8.01
CA VAL A 156 -21.66 -4.74 8.51
C VAL A 156 -21.43 -3.33 7.99
N ASP A 157 -21.12 -2.43 8.92
CA ASP A 157 -20.78 -1.05 8.60
C ASP A 157 -19.48 -0.97 7.79
N ALA A 158 -19.46 -0.13 6.76
CA ALA A 158 -18.29 0.15 5.92
C ALA A 158 -17.08 0.62 6.74
N ALA A 159 -17.30 1.22 7.91
CA ALA A 159 -16.24 1.59 8.84
C ALA A 159 -15.39 0.39 9.31
N HIS A 160 -15.93 -0.83 9.34
CA HIS A 160 -15.18 -2.04 9.72
C HIS A 160 -14.17 -2.42 8.63
N VAL A 161 -14.58 -2.36 7.37
CA VAL A 161 -13.72 -2.60 6.20
C VAL A 161 -12.58 -1.58 6.17
N LEU A 162 -12.90 -0.30 6.37
CA LEU A 162 -11.90 0.77 6.41
C LEU A 162 -10.93 0.62 7.59
N ARG A 163 -11.42 0.21 8.76
CA ARG A 163 -10.58 -0.07 9.93
C ARG A 163 -9.61 -1.21 9.65
N ALA A 164 -10.08 -2.32 9.07
CA ALA A 164 -9.25 -3.46 8.71
C ALA A 164 -8.14 -3.04 7.72
N LYS A 165 -8.52 -2.28 6.67
CA LYS A 165 -7.57 -1.70 5.71
C LYS A 165 -6.46 -0.91 6.41
N LYS A 166 -6.85 0.03 7.28
CA LYS A 166 -5.90 0.88 8.00
C LYS A 166 -4.98 0.11 8.94
N ILE A 167 -5.47 -0.94 9.61
CA ILE A 167 -4.64 -1.80 10.47
C ILE A 167 -3.56 -2.50 9.63
N ILE A 168 -3.94 -3.07 8.48
CA ILE A 168 -3.02 -3.76 7.57
C ILE A 168 -2.00 -2.77 7.00
N GLU A 169 -2.45 -1.63 6.47
CA GLU A 169 -1.57 -0.60 5.91
C GLU A 169 -0.58 -0.08 6.96
N ASN A 170 -1.04 0.27 8.16
CA ASN A 170 -0.17 0.78 9.23
C ASN A 170 0.87 -0.27 9.69
N GLY A 171 0.46 -1.53 9.82
CA GLY A 171 1.38 -2.63 10.14
C GLY A 171 2.46 -2.78 9.07
N SER A 172 2.07 -2.70 7.80
CA SER A 172 3.01 -2.80 6.67
C SER A 172 4.03 -1.66 6.65
N ILE A 173 3.60 -0.42 6.96
CA ILE A 173 4.49 0.76 6.99
C ILE A 173 5.61 0.56 8.01
N GLN A 174 5.27 0.06 9.20
CA GLN A 174 6.23 -0.16 10.27
C GLN A 174 7.24 -1.24 9.88
N LEU A 175 6.76 -2.36 9.34
CA LEU A 175 7.59 -3.49 8.96
C LEU A 175 8.48 -3.22 7.75
N HIS A 176 8.01 -2.44 6.78
CA HIS A 176 8.81 -2.07 5.61
C HIS A 176 10.11 -1.35 5.99
N LYS A 177 10.12 -0.58 7.08
CA LYS A 177 11.33 0.12 7.56
C LYS A 177 12.32 -0.82 8.24
N THR A 178 11.81 -1.81 8.98
CA THR A 178 12.61 -2.62 9.92
C THR A 178 13.04 -3.95 9.36
N LEU A 179 12.18 -4.63 8.60
CA LEU A 179 12.46 -5.96 8.12
C LEU A 179 13.50 -5.94 6.99
N ARG A 180 14.22 -7.03 6.87
CA ARG A 180 15.21 -7.31 5.83
C ARG A 180 15.10 -8.77 5.45
N LYS A 181 15.53 -9.07 4.24
CA LYS A 181 15.54 -10.42 3.69
C LYS A 181 16.95 -10.85 3.33
N GLU A 182 17.31 -12.06 3.75
CA GLU A 182 18.50 -12.80 3.34
C GLU A 182 18.11 -14.15 2.72
N ARG A 183 18.92 -14.61 1.77
CA ARG A 183 18.72 -15.89 1.08
C ARG A 183 19.87 -16.83 1.37
N ILE A 184 19.55 -18.04 1.82
CA ILE A 184 20.51 -19.13 1.97
C ILE A 184 20.35 -20.07 0.78
N PHE A 185 21.30 -20.07 -0.15
CA PHE A 185 21.28 -20.94 -1.32
C PHE A 185 21.86 -22.32 -1.00
N PHE A 186 21.24 -23.37 -1.55
CA PHE A 186 21.80 -24.72 -1.50
C PHE A 186 22.94 -24.82 -2.51
N GLN A 187 24.11 -25.32 -2.12
CA GLN A 187 25.28 -25.37 -3.00
C GLN A 187 25.17 -26.55 -3.96
N GLU A 188 24.90 -27.74 -3.44
CA GLU A 188 24.88 -29.01 -4.18
C GLU A 188 23.46 -29.42 -4.61
N HIS A 189 22.44 -28.71 -4.10
CA HIS A 189 21.01 -28.97 -4.35
C HIS A 189 20.58 -30.41 -4.03
N THR A 190 21.37 -31.13 -3.23
CA THR A 190 21.09 -32.50 -2.83
C THR A 190 20.01 -32.55 -1.78
N ARG A 191 19.24 -33.65 -1.73
CA ARG A 191 18.21 -33.84 -0.70
C ARG A 191 18.81 -33.79 0.72
N ALA A 192 20.02 -34.32 0.89
CA ALA A 192 20.72 -34.34 2.17
C ALA A 192 21.10 -32.92 2.63
N GLU A 193 21.61 -32.08 1.72
CA GLU A 193 21.95 -30.69 2.02
C GLU A 193 20.69 -29.87 2.37
N LYS A 194 19.63 -29.98 1.56
CA LYS A 194 18.34 -29.32 1.85
C LYS A 194 17.82 -29.70 3.24
N GLN A 195 17.91 -30.98 3.60
CA GLN A 195 17.47 -31.48 4.89
C GLN A 195 18.34 -30.95 6.04
N ARG A 196 19.66 -30.84 5.84
CA ARG A 196 20.60 -30.26 6.80
C ARG A 196 20.24 -28.81 7.13
N TYR A 197 20.04 -27.96 6.11
CA TYR A 197 19.65 -26.57 6.32
C TYR A 197 18.30 -26.44 7.02
N LYS A 198 17.31 -27.23 6.59
CA LYS A 198 15.99 -27.25 7.24
C LYS A 198 16.09 -27.61 8.73
N TRP A 199 16.89 -28.62 9.07
CA TRP A 199 17.11 -29.01 10.47
C TRP A 199 17.84 -27.94 11.28
N ALA A 200 18.85 -27.29 10.70
CA ALA A 200 19.54 -26.18 11.35
C ALA A 200 18.55 -25.05 11.67
N CYS A 201 17.72 -24.67 10.70
CA CYS A 201 16.67 -23.67 10.87
C CYS A 201 15.67 -24.02 12.00
N GLU A 202 15.13 -25.25 12.01
CA GLU A 202 14.19 -25.69 13.06
C GLU A 202 14.81 -25.66 14.46
N ARG A 203 16.09 -26.05 14.58
CA ARG A 203 16.83 -26.02 15.85
C ARG A 203 17.04 -24.59 16.37
N LEU A 204 17.19 -23.62 15.47
CA LEU A 204 17.43 -22.22 15.81
C LEU A 204 16.14 -21.45 16.06
N LYS A 205 15.01 -21.88 15.50
CA LYS A 205 13.72 -21.19 15.59
C LYS A 205 13.30 -20.76 17.01
N PRO A 206 13.49 -21.56 18.08
CA PRO A 206 13.15 -21.12 19.43
C PRO A 206 14.00 -19.94 19.95
N ARG A 207 15.23 -19.79 19.45
CA ARG A 207 16.15 -18.70 19.82
C ARG A 207 15.92 -17.41 19.03
N TYR A 208 15.27 -17.54 17.87
CA TYR A 208 14.95 -16.43 16.98
C TYR A 208 13.44 -16.41 16.69
N PRO A 209 12.61 -16.15 17.70
CA PRO A 209 11.16 -16.24 17.57
C PRO A 209 10.60 -15.24 16.56
N ASP A 210 11.27 -14.12 16.31
CA ASP A 210 10.84 -13.06 15.38
C ASP A 210 11.46 -13.19 13.97
N VAL A 211 12.03 -14.34 13.64
CA VAL A 211 12.59 -14.61 12.31
C VAL A 211 11.66 -15.55 11.55
N LEU A 212 11.13 -15.09 10.42
CA LEU A 212 10.36 -15.90 9.50
C LEU A 212 11.30 -16.66 8.56
N ILE A 213 11.05 -17.95 8.42
CA ILE A 213 11.83 -18.86 7.57
C ILE A 213 10.88 -19.45 6.53
N ILE A 214 11.14 -19.19 5.26
CA ILE A 214 10.34 -19.68 4.14
C ILE A 214 11.23 -20.59 3.27
N PRO A 215 11.04 -21.92 3.32
CA PRO A 215 11.82 -22.85 2.51
C PRO A 215 11.30 -22.90 1.07
N TYR A 216 12.21 -22.84 0.10
CA TYR A 216 11.97 -23.10 -1.32
C TYR A 216 12.83 -24.27 -1.82
N ASP A 217 12.62 -24.67 -3.06
CA ASP A 217 13.39 -25.77 -3.66
C ASP A 217 14.86 -25.43 -3.89
N THR A 218 15.19 -24.16 -4.11
CA THR A 218 16.55 -23.69 -4.45
C THR A 218 17.25 -22.95 -3.31
N HIS A 219 16.48 -22.44 -2.34
CA HIS A 219 17.00 -21.61 -1.27
C HIS A 219 16.04 -21.59 -0.06
N ILE A 220 16.49 -20.96 1.02
CA ILE A 220 15.65 -20.59 2.16
C ILE A 220 15.66 -19.06 2.26
N ASP A 221 14.49 -18.44 2.24
CA ASP A 221 14.33 -17.03 2.56
C ASP A 221 14.23 -16.86 4.09
N VAL A 222 15.03 -15.94 4.62
CA VAL A 222 15.06 -15.57 6.04
C VAL A 222 14.67 -14.10 6.14
N ILE A 223 13.56 -13.83 6.82
CA ILE A 223 12.97 -12.48 6.94
C ILE A 223 12.89 -12.10 8.41
N GLY A 224 13.42 -10.94 8.77
CA GLY A 224 13.44 -10.44 10.14
C GLY A 224 14.12 -9.08 10.23
N THR A 225 14.38 -8.59 11.44
CA THR A 225 15.19 -7.37 11.60
C THR A 225 16.65 -7.63 11.23
N SER A 226 17.36 -6.60 10.76
CA SER A 226 18.71 -6.75 10.23
C SER A 226 19.69 -7.43 11.20
N SER A 227 19.60 -7.14 12.50
CA SER A 227 20.46 -7.78 13.51
C SER A 227 20.13 -9.26 13.69
N LYS A 228 18.84 -9.60 13.73
CA LYS A 228 18.38 -10.97 13.95
C LYS A 228 18.63 -11.88 12.77
N ILE A 229 18.45 -11.39 11.54
CA ILE A 229 18.78 -12.19 10.36
C ILE A 229 20.28 -12.48 10.30
N PHE A 230 21.13 -11.49 10.60
CA PHE A 230 22.58 -11.67 10.55
C PHE A 230 23.08 -12.68 11.58
N GLU A 231 22.59 -12.60 12.81
CA GLU A 231 22.89 -13.58 13.86
C GLU A 231 22.42 -14.99 13.44
N PHE A 232 21.19 -15.10 12.95
CA PHE A 232 20.60 -16.36 12.52
C PHE A 232 21.38 -17.00 11.36
N THR A 233 21.65 -16.25 10.28
CA THR A 233 22.32 -16.79 9.09
C THR A 233 23.77 -17.18 9.37
N LYS A 234 24.45 -16.46 10.26
CA LYS A 234 25.78 -16.86 10.78
C LYS A 234 25.73 -18.20 11.51
N GLU A 235 24.72 -18.43 12.35
CA GLU A 235 24.57 -19.69 13.08
C GLU A 235 24.10 -20.87 12.22
N VAL A 236 23.34 -20.61 11.15
CA VAL A 236 22.97 -21.66 10.17
C VAL A 236 24.18 -22.11 9.35
N SER A 237 25.10 -21.19 9.07
CA SER A 237 26.27 -21.42 8.20
C SER A 237 27.50 -21.96 8.95
N GLY A 238 27.49 -21.95 10.29
CA GLY A 238 28.53 -22.52 11.15
C GLY A 238 28.28 -23.99 11.46
#